data_AF-A0A8T6N6P8-F1
#
_entry.id   AF-A0A8T6N6P8-F1
#
_cell.length_a   1.000
_cell.length_b   1.000
_cell.length_c   1.000
_cell.angle_alpha   90.00
_cell.angle_beta   90.00
_cell.angle_gamma   90.00
#
_symmetry.space_group_name_H-M   'P 1'
#
loop_
_entity.id
_entity.type
_entity.pdbx_description
1 polymer ?
#
loop_
_entity_poly.entity_id
_entity_poly.type
_entity_poly.pdbx_seq_one_letter_code
_entity_poly.pdbx_strand_id
1 'polypeptide(L)'
;MLAISYWGAGLRLVDVSEPPQVADPLGISWPPETGRWLGCATDDSGWYGPDGGGHANMDPEVWLDAEQGNDNIHYAVPNDYLVCSGVSQLDPAEDWPSQCGSGPDDSTYGINWRHYTYIAPEYGTNANHTGFIWTIDTTDPAKPFLVSKWKLPGTSIKDGEEHPHHYIPGGYIYSPHNGDTAANGMVYWTHYHAGVWATDHGRIWDEIEWKNGVPAPELGFQGIERLAPTHTIGYYLPAGPEWSDNASADMGYDMADCWASCMIPFDWGLQFDPRGFVFISEMVSGVYVVQFDEDYDPRFDYPPLWEDDL
;
A
#
# COMPACT_ATOMS: atom_id res chain seq x y z
N MET A 1 -14.07 -6.76 -7.39
CA MET A 1 -14.29 -5.45 -6.76
C MET A 1 -13.39 -4.44 -7.46
N LEU A 2 -13.85 -3.21 -7.70
CA LEU A 2 -13.02 -2.10 -8.16
C LEU A 2 -12.80 -1.11 -7.00
N ALA A 3 -11.54 -0.81 -6.68
CA ALA A 3 -11.16 0.23 -5.74
C ALA A 3 -10.91 1.54 -6.50
N ILE A 4 -11.51 2.63 -6.05
CA ILE A 4 -11.41 3.95 -6.69
C ILE A 4 -10.94 4.96 -5.66
N SER A 5 -9.82 5.59 -5.97
CA SER A 5 -9.22 6.64 -5.16
C SER A 5 -9.76 8.00 -5.58
N TYR A 6 -10.15 8.82 -4.60
CA TYR A 6 -10.58 10.19 -4.84
C TYR A 6 -9.77 11.16 -4.01
N TRP A 7 -9.52 12.33 -4.59
CA TRP A 7 -9.10 13.50 -3.84
C TRP A 7 -10.34 14.16 -3.21
N GLY A 8 -10.27 14.45 -1.91
CA GLY A 8 -11.34 15.09 -1.14
C GLY A 8 -12.52 14.18 -0.82
N ALA A 9 -12.36 12.86 -0.97
CA ALA A 9 -13.45 11.92 -0.73
C ALA A 9 -13.00 10.54 -0.22
N GLY A 10 -11.72 10.19 -0.15
CA GLY A 10 -11.29 8.89 0.37
C GLY A 10 -11.39 7.76 -0.66
N LEU A 11 -11.59 6.53 -0.16
CA LEU A 11 -11.66 5.32 -0.98
C LEU A 11 -13.13 4.94 -1.27
N ARG A 12 -13.42 4.54 -2.51
CA ARG A 12 -14.71 3.94 -2.91
C ARG A 12 -14.50 2.53 -3.43
N LEU A 13 -15.42 1.64 -3.08
CA LEU A 13 -15.45 0.25 -3.50
C LEU A 13 -16.71 0.04 -4.33
N VAL A 14 -16.54 -0.45 -5.56
CA VAL A 14 -17.61 -0.61 -6.54
C VAL A 14 -17.66 -2.07 -6.98
N ASP A 15 -18.87 -2.62 -7.06
CA ASP A 15 -19.09 -3.94 -7.65
C ASP A 15 -19.14 -3.82 -9.17
N VAL A 16 -18.11 -4.36 -9.82
CA VAL A 16 -17.97 -4.41 -11.28
C VAL A 16 -18.15 -5.82 -11.83
N SER A 17 -18.78 -6.73 -11.07
CA SER A 17 -19.09 -8.09 -11.54
C SER A 17 -20.03 -8.08 -12.76
N GLU A 18 -20.90 -7.07 -12.86
CA GLU A 18 -21.76 -6.82 -14.01
C GLU A 18 -21.46 -5.42 -14.58
N PRO A 19 -20.36 -5.23 -15.35
CA PRO A 19 -20.00 -3.92 -15.85
C PRO A 19 -21.01 -3.44 -16.91
N PRO A 20 -21.23 -2.12 -17.05
CA PRO A 20 -22.10 -1.56 -18.07
C PRO A 20 -21.71 -2.07 -19.47
N GLN A 21 -22.68 -2.69 -20.16
CA GLN A 21 -22.45 -3.27 -21.50
C GLN A 21 -22.40 -2.21 -22.61
N VAL A 22 -22.86 -0.99 -22.31
CA VAL A 22 -22.84 0.16 -23.22
C VAL A 22 -22.07 1.26 -22.53
N ALA A 23 -21.12 1.88 -23.24
CA ALA A 23 -20.41 3.03 -22.73
C ALA A 23 -21.40 4.13 -22.33
N ASP A 24 -21.30 4.60 -21.10
CA ASP A 24 -22.09 5.74 -20.60
C ASP A 24 -21.20 7.00 -20.56
N PRO A 25 -21.20 7.81 -21.63
CA PRO A 25 -20.37 9.01 -21.70
C PRO A 25 -20.81 10.11 -20.72
N LEU A 26 -21.99 9.97 -20.08
CA LEU A 26 -22.47 10.91 -19.06
C LEU A 26 -22.27 10.37 -17.64
N GLY A 27 -21.81 9.13 -17.48
CA GLY A 27 -21.56 8.51 -16.19
C GLY A 27 -22.81 8.34 -15.32
N ILE A 28 -23.99 8.15 -15.93
CA ILE A 28 -25.26 8.01 -15.21
C ILE A 28 -25.47 6.57 -14.71
N SER A 29 -24.95 5.61 -15.47
CA SER A 29 -25.10 4.16 -15.31
C SER A 29 -23.83 3.55 -14.69
N TRP A 30 -23.23 4.26 -13.75
CA TRP A 30 -22.10 3.73 -12.98
C TRP A 30 -22.58 2.53 -12.15
N PRO A 31 -21.77 1.46 -12.05
CA PRO A 31 -22.10 0.37 -11.14
C PRO A 31 -22.28 0.91 -9.72
N PRO A 32 -23.20 0.32 -8.94
CA PRO A 32 -23.51 0.83 -7.61
C PRO A 32 -22.27 0.74 -6.72
N GLU A 33 -22.05 1.79 -5.94
CA GLU A 33 -21.07 1.76 -4.87
C GLU A 33 -21.47 0.69 -3.84
N THR A 34 -20.54 -0.21 -3.54
CA THR A 34 -20.70 -1.24 -2.51
C THR A 34 -20.38 -0.67 -1.13
N GLY A 35 -19.33 0.14 -1.06
CA GLY A 35 -18.97 0.83 0.17
C GLY A 35 -17.83 1.81 0.00
N ARG A 36 -17.41 2.41 1.12
CA ARG A 36 -16.38 3.44 1.14
C ARG A 36 -15.61 3.48 2.44
N TRP A 37 -14.35 3.87 2.40
CA TRP A 37 -13.57 4.16 3.59
C TRP A 37 -13.30 5.67 3.67
N LEU A 38 -13.41 6.23 4.90
CA LEU A 38 -13.66 7.64 5.18
C LEU A 38 -14.96 8.14 4.55
N GLY A 39 -16.03 8.04 5.35
CA GLY A 39 -17.40 8.42 5.01
C GLY A 39 -17.66 9.92 5.10
N CYS A 40 -18.93 10.31 5.12
CA CYS A 40 -19.30 11.71 5.29
C CYS A 40 -19.41 12.02 6.79
N ALA A 41 -18.74 13.07 7.26
CA ALA A 41 -18.79 13.52 8.65
C ALA A 41 -20.22 13.80 9.18
N THR A 42 -21.19 13.98 8.28
CA THR A 42 -22.60 14.19 8.62
C THR A 42 -23.47 12.94 8.42
N ASP A 43 -22.88 11.80 8.05
CA ASP A 43 -23.59 10.54 7.90
C ASP A 43 -23.95 9.98 9.28
N ASP A 44 -25.24 9.82 9.54
CA ASP A 44 -25.79 9.22 10.76
C ASP A 44 -26.30 7.78 10.52
N SER A 45 -26.12 7.25 9.30
CA SER A 45 -26.70 5.97 8.88
C SER A 45 -25.98 4.73 9.41
N GLY A 46 -24.83 4.89 10.09
CA GLY A 46 -24.12 3.81 10.77
C GLY A 46 -22.63 3.76 10.46
N TRP A 47 -22.19 2.80 9.63
CA TRP A 47 -20.77 2.42 9.47
C TRP A 47 -19.83 3.55 9.05
N TYR A 48 -20.35 4.47 8.23
CA TYR A 48 -19.58 5.54 7.60
C TYR A 48 -19.60 6.86 8.39
N GLY A 49 -20.46 6.93 9.43
CA GLY A 49 -20.52 8.07 10.34
C GLY A 49 -19.34 8.09 11.32
N PRO A 50 -19.20 9.17 12.11
CA PRO A 50 -18.11 9.34 13.08
C PRO A 50 -18.06 8.22 14.12
N ASP A 51 -19.21 7.66 14.50
CA ASP A 51 -19.32 6.55 15.47
C ASP A 51 -19.13 5.16 14.82
N GLY A 52 -18.97 5.11 13.50
CA GLY A 52 -18.86 3.88 12.72
C GLY A 52 -17.44 3.32 12.63
N GLY A 53 -17.32 2.10 12.10
CA GLY A 53 -16.05 1.42 11.91
C GLY A 53 -15.19 1.98 10.76
N GLY A 54 -15.81 2.67 9.79
CA GLY A 54 -15.16 3.14 8.57
C GLY A 54 -14.48 4.51 8.66
N HIS A 55 -14.72 5.28 9.74
CA HIS A 55 -14.19 6.64 9.91
C HIS A 55 -12.88 6.70 10.73
N ALA A 56 -12.41 5.54 11.23
CA ALA A 56 -11.18 5.43 12.00
C ALA A 56 -11.06 6.38 13.21
N ASN A 57 -12.18 6.75 13.85
CA ASN A 57 -12.25 7.74 14.94
C ASN A 57 -11.60 9.09 14.62
N MET A 58 -11.52 9.47 13.35
CA MET A 58 -11.02 10.78 12.96
C MET A 58 -12.15 11.81 13.06
N ASP A 59 -11.94 12.89 13.79
CA ASP A 59 -12.86 14.02 13.78
C ASP A 59 -12.81 14.76 12.43
N PRO A 60 -13.88 15.51 12.06
CA PRO A 60 -13.97 16.27 10.82
C PRO A 60 -12.74 17.12 10.49
N GLU A 61 -12.19 17.77 11.50
CA GLU A 61 -11.02 18.64 11.38
C GLU A 61 -9.74 17.87 11.05
N VAL A 62 -9.65 16.59 11.41
CA VAL A 62 -8.46 15.76 11.17
C VAL A 62 -8.50 15.13 9.79
N TRP A 63 -9.63 14.56 9.37
CA TRP A 63 -9.67 13.86 8.08
C TRP A 63 -9.77 14.81 6.87
N LEU A 64 -10.35 16.01 7.04
CA LEU A 64 -10.40 17.06 6.01
C LEU A 64 -9.14 17.96 6.01
N ASP A 65 -8.18 17.70 6.89
CA ASP A 65 -6.92 18.42 6.88
C ASP A 65 -6.07 17.97 5.70
N ALA A 66 -5.96 18.84 4.70
CA ALA A 66 -5.13 18.61 3.52
C ALA A 66 -3.65 18.36 3.90
N GLU A 67 -3.17 18.87 5.03
CA GLU A 67 -1.82 18.61 5.55
C GLU A 67 -1.66 17.19 6.10
N GLN A 68 -2.74 16.43 6.28
CA GLN A 68 -2.73 15.05 6.75
C GLN A 68 -3.05 14.04 5.62
N GLY A 69 -3.54 14.51 4.48
CA GLY A 69 -3.81 13.69 3.28
C GLY A 69 -4.85 12.59 3.48
N ASN A 70 -5.59 12.61 4.59
CA ASN A 70 -6.43 11.49 5.00
C ASN A 70 -7.56 11.21 4.00
N ASP A 71 -8.21 12.25 3.47
CA ASP A 71 -9.29 12.16 2.48
C ASP A 71 -8.83 12.26 1.01
N ASN A 72 -7.54 12.49 0.78
CA ASN A 72 -6.94 12.61 -0.54
C ASN A 72 -6.20 11.33 -0.88
N ILE A 73 -6.84 10.39 -1.55
CA ILE A 73 -6.19 9.15 -1.94
C ILE A 73 -5.61 9.31 -3.34
N HIS A 74 -4.28 9.20 -3.44
CA HIS A 74 -3.56 9.26 -4.71
C HIS A 74 -3.87 8.03 -5.56
N TYR A 75 -3.66 6.84 -5.01
CA TYR A 75 -3.98 5.57 -5.64
C TYR A 75 -4.26 4.49 -4.59
N ALA A 76 -4.83 3.38 -5.04
CA ALA A 76 -5.18 2.23 -4.23
C ALA A 76 -4.80 0.95 -4.97
N VAL A 77 -4.34 -0.05 -4.23
CA VAL A 77 -3.99 -1.37 -4.74
C VAL A 77 -4.76 -2.40 -3.92
N PRO A 78 -5.86 -2.96 -4.47
CA PRO A 78 -6.53 -4.09 -3.84
C PRO A 78 -5.65 -5.34 -4.02
N ASN A 79 -5.47 -6.13 -2.95
CA ASN A 79 -4.84 -7.45 -3.08
C ASN A 79 -5.77 -8.38 -3.86
N ASP A 80 -5.24 -9.18 -4.78
CA ASP A 80 -6.04 -10.15 -5.53
C ASP A 80 -6.47 -11.36 -4.69
N TYR A 81 -5.77 -11.63 -3.58
CA TYR A 81 -5.92 -12.84 -2.79
C TYR A 81 -6.34 -12.56 -1.35
N LEU A 82 -7.04 -13.54 -0.78
CA LEU A 82 -7.24 -13.60 0.66
C LEU A 82 -5.92 -14.04 1.32
N VAL A 83 -5.56 -13.32 2.38
CA VAL A 83 -4.35 -13.55 3.15
C VAL A 83 -4.71 -13.99 4.56
N CYS A 84 -4.00 -14.99 5.09
CA CYS A 84 -4.08 -15.42 6.47
C CYS A 84 -2.67 -15.68 7.00
N SER A 85 -2.21 -14.93 8.00
CA SER A 85 -0.92 -15.16 8.67
C SER A 85 0.29 -15.33 7.74
N GLY A 86 0.37 -14.53 6.68
CA GLY A 86 1.45 -14.58 5.70
C GLY A 86 1.34 -15.71 4.67
N VAL A 87 0.18 -16.36 4.53
CA VAL A 87 -0.12 -17.31 3.44
C VAL A 87 -1.37 -16.90 2.69
N SER A 88 -1.54 -17.48 1.51
CA SER A 88 -2.64 -17.28 0.57
C SER A 88 -3.28 -18.61 0.18
N GLN A 89 -4.37 -18.54 -0.59
CA GLN A 89 -4.99 -19.74 -1.15
C GLN A 89 -4.17 -20.41 -2.28
N LEU A 90 -3.10 -19.75 -2.75
CA LEU A 90 -2.18 -20.33 -3.73
C LEU A 90 -1.11 -21.23 -3.07
N ASP A 91 -0.86 -21.02 -1.78
CA ASP A 91 0.09 -21.82 -1.02
C ASP A 91 -0.49 -23.22 -0.73
N PRO A 92 0.33 -24.28 -0.66
CA PRO A 92 -0.15 -25.61 -0.32
C PRO A 92 -0.86 -25.63 1.04
N ALA A 93 -2.04 -26.24 1.11
CA ALA A 93 -2.83 -26.27 2.34
C ALA A 93 -2.14 -26.97 3.52
N GLU A 94 -1.13 -27.81 3.27
CA GLU A 94 -0.30 -28.44 4.30
C GLU A 94 0.68 -27.47 4.98
N ASP A 95 0.99 -26.35 4.33
CA ASP A 95 1.87 -25.30 4.85
C ASP A 95 1.11 -24.20 5.60
N TRP A 96 -0.23 -24.22 5.55
CA TRP A 96 -1.05 -23.20 6.19
C TRP A 96 -0.94 -23.28 7.73
N PRO A 97 -0.73 -22.13 8.41
CA PRO A 97 -0.77 -22.07 9.86
C PRO A 97 -2.11 -22.56 10.42
N SER A 98 -2.08 -23.16 11.61
CA SER A 98 -3.28 -23.75 12.22
C SER A 98 -4.46 -22.78 12.38
N GLN A 99 -4.17 -21.50 12.58
CA GLN A 99 -5.19 -20.45 12.69
C GLN A 99 -5.87 -20.10 11.36
N CYS A 100 -5.36 -20.59 10.23
CA CYS A 100 -5.99 -20.45 8.91
C CYS A 100 -6.97 -21.60 8.62
N GLY A 101 -6.96 -22.66 9.44
CA GLY A 101 -7.90 -23.77 9.37
C GLY A 101 -7.93 -24.43 7.99
N SER A 102 -9.14 -24.71 7.51
CA SER A 102 -9.36 -25.31 6.18
C SER A 102 -9.58 -24.29 5.05
N GLY A 103 -9.36 -23.00 5.32
CA GLY A 103 -9.54 -21.90 4.36
C GLY A 103 -10.61 -20.88 4.76
N PRO A 104 -10.97 -19.95 3.85
CA PRO A 104 -11.90 -18.86 4.13
C PRO A 104 -13.32 -19.30 4.54
N ASP A 105 -13.76 -20.47 4.08
CA ASP A 105 -15.08 -21.03 4.39
C ASP A 105 -15.10 -21.79 5.73
N ASP A 106 -13.98 -21.87 6.44
CA ASP A 106 -13.89 -22.54 7.73
C ASP A 106 -14.76 -21.83 8.77
N SER A 107 -15.69 -22.56 9.38
CA SER A 107 -16.65 -22.00 10.34
C SER A 107 -16.04 -21.37 11.59
N THR A 108 -14.79 -21.71 11.92
CA THR A 108 -14.07 -21.19 13.10
C THR A 108 -12.93 -20.26 12.68
N TYR A 109 -12.18 -20.64 11.65
CA TYR A 109 -10.94 -19.95 11.25
C TYR A 109 -11.09 -19.08 10.00
N GLY A 110 -12.23 -19.15 9.30
CA GLY A 110 -12.51 -18.37 8.09
C GLY A 110 -12.44 -16.85 8.34
N ILE A 111 -12.74 -16.42 9.56
CA ILE A 111 -12.59 -15.03 10.01
C ILE A 111 -11.14 -14.51 9.95
N ASN A 112 -10.13 -15.38 9.86
CA ASN A 112 -8.73 -14.96 9.78
C ASN A 112 -8.26 -14.69 8.35
N TRP A 113 -9.05 -15.07 7.35
CA TRP A 113 -8.75 -14.81 5.94
C TRP A 113 -9.25 -13.44 5.53
N ARG A 114 -8.31 -12.56 5.17
CA ARG A 114 -8.57 -11.13 4.95
C ARG A 114 -8.22 -10.69 3.55
N HIS A 115 -9.08 -9.82 3.01
CA HIS A 115 -8.80 -9.08 1.79
C HIS A 115 -8.39 -7.67 2.17
N TYR A 116 -7.18 -7.26 1.78
CA TYR A 116 -6.68 -5.93 2.05
C TYR A 116 -6.69 -5.06 0.80
N THR A 117 -7.04 -3.79 0.99
CA THR A 117 -6.77 -2.74 0.00
C THR A 117 -5.79 -1.77 0.64
N TYR A 118 -4.68 -1.56 -0.04
CA TYR A 118 -3.65 -0.64 0.39
C TYR A 118 -3.88 0.70 -0.30
N ILE A 119 -3.78 1.80 0.44
CA ILE A 119 -4.01 3.13 -0.09
C ILE A 119 -2.83 4.03 0.21
N ALA A 120 -2.56 4.92 -0.74
CA ALA A 120 -1.54 5.94 -0.66
C ALA A 120 -2.23 7.30 -0.51
N PRO A 121 -2.24 7.90 0.69
CA PRO A 121 -2.70 9.27 0.86
C PRO A 121 -1.73 10.27 0.20
N GLU A 122 -2.30 11.30 -0.42
CA GLU A 122 -1.61 12.46 -0.95
C GLU A 122 -1.78 13.64 -0.02
N TYR A 123 -0.65 14.21 0.37
CA TYR A 123 -0.64 15.34 1.28
C TYR A 123 -0.66 16.64 0.44
N GLY A 124 -1.34 17.67 0.90
CA GLY A 124 -1.37 18.96 0.19
C GLY A 124 -0.02 19.70 0.19
N THR A 125 0.94 19.27 1.03
CA THR A 125 2.26 19.89 1.14
C THR A 125 3.39 18.89 1.19
N ASN A 126 4.47 19.16 0.45
CA ASN A 126 5.65 18.29 0.38
C ASN A 126 6.31 18.02 1.74
N ALA A 127 6.02 18.84 2.77
CA ALA A 127 6.58 18.66 4.11
C ALA A 127 6.14 17.35 4.79
N ASN A 128 4.99 16.80 4.42
CA ASN A 128 4.42 15.59 5.02
C ASN A 128 4.34 14.40 4.05
N HIS A 129 4.82 14.54 2.80
CA HIS A 129 4.92 13.44 1.82
C HIS A 129 6.03 12.48 2.26
N THR A 130 5.70 11.59 3.20
CA THR A 130 6.65 10.60 3.75
C THR A 130 6.32 9.16 3.41
N GLY A 131 5.70 8.98 2.26
CA GLY A 131 5.53 7.65 1.72
C GLY A 131 4.47 6.84 2.45
N PHE A 132 3.49 7.50 3.06
CA PHE A 132 2.49 6.80 3.85
C PHE A 132 1.73 5.78 3.01
N ILE A 133 1.56 4.58 3.56
CA ILE A 133 0.71 3.52 3.03
C ILE A 133 -0.21 3.09 4.15
N TRP A 134 -1.52 3.08 3.90
CA TRP A 134 -2.51 2.65 4.87
C TRP A 134 -3.14 1.36 4.39
N THR A 135 -3.32 0.41 5.31
CA THR A 135 -3.96 -0.86 4.99
C THR A 135 -5.39 -0.84 5.48
N ILE A 136 -6.31 -1.04 4.55
CA ILE A 136 -7.74 -1.08 4.78
C ILE A 136 -8.19 -2.54 4.65
N ASP A 137 -8.82 -3.10 5.69
CA ASP A 137 -9.56 -4.34 5.55
C ASP A 137 -10.78 -4.08 4.67
N THR A 138 -10.86 -4.84 3.59
CA THR A 138 -11.92 -4.76 2.56
C THR A 138 -12.55 -6.13 2.33
N THR A 139 -12.41 -7.04 3.30
CA THR A 139 -12.98 -8.40 3.25
C THR A 139 -14.49 -8.34 3.07
N ASP A 140 -15.16 -7.47 3.83
CA ASP A 140 -16.51 -7.01 3.53
C ASP A 140 -16.41 -5.62 2.87
N PRO A 141 -16.60 -5.50 1.55
CA PRO A 141 -16.49 -4.22 0.85
C PRO A 141 -17.58 -3.21 1.24
N ALA A 142 -18.66 -3.64 1.91
CA ALA A 142 -19.66 -2.73 2.47
C ALA A 142 -19.26 -2.20 3.85
N LYS A 143 -18.18 -2.73 4.46
CA LYS A 143 -17.69 -2.35 5.78
C LYS A 143 -16.16 -2.27 5.82
N PRO A 144 -15.53 -1.42 4.99
CA PRO A 144 -14.09 -1.29 5.02
C PRO A 144 -13.63 -0.52 6.27
N PHE A 145 -12.48 -0.87 6.84
CA PHE A 145 -11.91 -0.18 8.01
C PHE A 145 -10.38 -0.24 8.05
N LEU A 146 -9.78 0.74 8.71
CA LEU A 146 -8.33 0.87 8.84
C LEU A 146 -7.77 -0.19 9.82
N VAL A 147 -6.72 -0.91 9.40
CA VAL A 147 -6.06 -1.95 10.21
C VAL A 147 -4.56 -1.75 10.40
N SER A 148 -3.90 -1.02 9.51
CA SER A 148 -2.48 -0.67 9.66
C SER A 148 -2.13 0.64 8.97
N LYS A 149 -1.04 1.27 9.43
CA LYS A 149 -0.39 2.40 8.77
C LYS A 149 1.11 2.16 8.72
N TRP A 150 1.70 2.46 7.57
CA TRP A 150 3.13 2.47 7.34
C TRP A 150 3.55 3.84 6.83
N LYS A 151 4.80 4.20 7.08
CA LYS A 151 5.48 5.36 6.50
C LYS A 151 6.94 4.99 6.27
N LEU A 152 7.63 5.75 5.43
CA LEU A 152 9.07 5.58 5.24
C LEU A 152 9.80 5.59 6.60
N PRO A 153 10.63 4.56 6.89
CA PRO A 153 11.34 4.45 8.16
C PRO A 153 12.36 5.57 8.35
N GLY A 154 12.41 6.14 9.55
CA GLY A 154 13.39 7.18 9.91
C GLY A 154 12.76 8.50 10.35
N THR A 155 13.65 9.42 10.74
CA THR A 155 13.38 10.82 11.10
C THR A 155 14.31 11.74 10.31
N SER A 156 14.06 13.05 10.32
CA SER A 156 14.92 14.03 9.67
C SER A 156 15.07 15.29 10.53
N ILE A 157 15.83 16.28 10.04
CA ILE A 157 15.95 17.59 10.71
C ILE A 157 15.23 18.64 9.86
N LYS A 158 14.29 19.37 10.46
CA LYS A 158 13.57 20.50 9.87
C LYS A 158 13.74 21.72 10.76
N ASP A 159 14.20 22.83 10.18
CA ASP A 159 14.40 24.10 10.90
C ASP A 159 15.27 23.98 12.17
N GLY A 160 16.19 23.01 12.20
CA GLY A 160 17.09 22.74 13.33
C GLY A 160 16.52 21.81 14.39
N GLU A 161 15.30 21.32 14.22
CA GLU A 161 14.63 20.39 15.14
C GLU A 161 14.40 19.01 14.49
N GLU A 162 14.32 17.97 15.32
CA GLU A 162 13.98 16.63 14.85
C GLU A 162 12.52 16.61 14.37
N HIS A 163 12.34 16.13 13.14
CA HIS A 163 11.07 16.00 12.47
C HIS A 163 10.74 14.51 12.32
N PRO A 164 9.53 14.05 12.69
CA PRO A 164 9.16 12.63 12.71
C PRO A 164 9.03 12.01 11.31
N HIS A 165 9.16 12.83 10.28
CA HIS A 165 8.92 12.55 8.87
C HIS A 165 10.20 12.88 8.10
N HIS A 166 10.51 12.13 7.04
CA HIS A 166 11.56 12.50 6.10
C HIS A 166 11.26 13.87 5.49
N TYR A 167 12.13 14.83 5.76
CA TYR A 167 12.08 16.19 5.26
C TYR A 167 13.40 16.50 4.60
N ILE A 168 13.34 16.92 3.33
CA ILE A 168 14.50 17.47 2.63
C ILE A 168 14.17 18.87 2.13
N PRO A 169 14.96 19.90 2.50
CA PRO A 169 14.84 21.23 1.92
C PRO A 169 15.01 21.19 0.40
N GLY A 170 14.16 21.92 -0.34
CA GLY A 170 14.30 22.05 -1.80
C GLY A 170 13.21 21.38 -2.62
N GLY A 171 12.15 20.85 -1.99
CA GLY A 171 10.94 20.42 -2.69
C GLY A 171 10.90 18.94 -3.09
N TYR A 172 11.81 18.11 -2.57
CA TYR A 172 11.71 16.66 -2.71
C TYR A 172 10.39 16.14 -2.13
N ILE A 173 9.90 15.10 -2.78
CA ILE A 173 8.61 14.49 -2.49
C ILE A 173 8.85 13.01 -2.29
N TYR A 174 8.53 12.46 -1.11
CA TYR A 174 8.54 11.01 -0.93
C TYR A 174 7.13 10.46 -1.04
N SER A 175 6.54 10.60 -2.23
CA SER A 175 5.16 10.17 -2.47
C SER A 175 5.18 8.76 -3.06
N PRO A 176 4.39 7.82 -2.50
CA PRO A 176 4.18 6.53 -3.14
C PRO A 176 3.42 6.75 -4.45
N HIS A 177 3.84 6.08 -5.52
CA HIS A 177 3.29 6.34 -6.87
C HIS A 177 2.79 5.12 -7.60
N ASN A 178 3.28 3.95 -7.25
CA ASN A 178 2.78 2.70 -7.78
C ASN A 178 3.02 1.59 -6.77
N GLY A 179 2.33 0.48 -6.94
CA GLY A 179 2.62 -0.72 -6.18
C GLY A 179 1.86 -1.92 -6.68
N ASP A 180 2.33 -3.08 -6.24
CA ASP A 180 1.80 -4.37 -6.63
C ASP A 180 1.97 -5.37 -5.49
N THR A 181 1.15 -6.42 -5.50
CA THR A 181 0.99 -7.34 -4.37
C THR A 181 1.47 -8.73 -4.72
N ALA A 182 2.21 -9.35 -3.82
CA ALA A 182 2.36 -10.80 -3.80
C ALA A 182 1.15 -11.45 -3.14
N ALA A 183 0.96 -12.75 -3.37
CA ALA A 183 -0.18 -13.49 -2.86
C ALA A 183 -0.17 -13.63 -1.33
N ASN A 184 1.01 -13.72 -0.72
CA ASN A 184 1.23 -13.95 0.72
C ASN A 184 1.03 -12.71 1.61
N GLY A 185 0.64 -11.57 1.03
CA GLY A 185 0.50 -10.31 1.74
C GLY A 185 1.76 -9.45 1.78
N MET A 186 2.83 -9.83 1.08
CA MET A 186 3.90 -8.90 0.75
C MET A 186 3.44 -7.91 -0.31
N VAL A 187 3.90 -6.67 -0.18
CA VAL A 187 3.54 -5.61 -1.11
C VAL A 187 4.74 -4.75 -1.42
N TYR A 188 4.85 -4.35 -2.69
CA TYR A 188 5.96 -3.57 -3.20
C TYR A 188 5.44 -2.22 -3.66
N TRP A 189 6.16 -1.16 -3.33
CA TRP A 189 5.76 0.20 -3.63
C TRP A 189 6.94 0.99 -4.17
N THR A 190 6.71 1.79 -5.19
CA THR A 190 7.65 2.82 -5.61
C THR A 190 7.36 4.11 -4.89
N HIS A 191 8.42 4.79 -4.48
CA HIS A 191 8.39 6.13 -3.93
C HIS A 191 9.27 7.05 -4.76
N TYR A 192 8.76 8.23 -5.04
CA TYR A 192 9.59 9.32 -5.51
C TYR A 192 10.74 9.57 -4.53
N HIS A 193 11.95 9.67 -5.04
CA HIS A 193 13.19 9.97 -4.31
C HIS A 193 13.55 9.01 -3.17
N ALA A 194 12.75 7.98 -2.89
CA ALA A 194 12.99 6.98 -1.86
C ALA A 194 13.09 5.55 -2.43
N GLY A 195 13.08 5.38 -3.74
CA GLY A 195 13.27 4.08 -4.38
C GLY A 195 12.08 3.14 -4.19
N VAL A 196 12.35 1.84 -4.08
CA VAL A 196 11.36 0.78 -3.94
C VAL A 196 11.42 0.16 -2.56
N TRP A 197 10.25 -0.09 -1.98
CA TRP A 197 10.10 -0.69 -0.65
C TRP A 197 9.26 -1.95 -0.72
N ALA A 198 9.70 -2.99 -0.04
CA ALA A 198 8.95 -4.21 0.19
C ALA A 198 8.47 -4.23 1.64
N THR A 199 7.16 -4.41 1.82
CA THR A 199 6.50 -4.44 3.13
C THR A 199 5.68 -5.71 3.31
N ASP A 200 5.71 -6.27 4.53
CA ASP A 200 4.88 -7.41 4.92
C ASP A 200 3.60 -6.92 5.60
N HIS A 201 2.47 -7.21 4.95
CA HIS A 201 1.12 -6.97 5.45
C HIS A 201 0.37 -8.28 5.79
N GLY A 202 0.99 -9.44 5.56
CA GLY A 202 0.34 -10.74 5.71
C GLY A 202 0.05 -11.13 7.16
N ARG A 203 0.72 -10.50 8.12
CA ARG A 203 0.54 -10.72 9.56
C ARG A 203 -0.34 -9.68 10.24
N ILE A 204 -0.91 -8.73 9.49
CA ILE A 204 -1.72 -7.65 10.06
C ILE A 204 -2.83 -8.21 10.94
N TRP A 205 -3.58 -9.21 10.48
CA TRP A 205 -4.69 -9.77 11.24
C TRP A 205 -4.27 -10.34 12.61
N ASP A 206 -3.10 -10.97 12.66
CA ASP A 206 -2.55 -11.61 13.86
C ASP A 206 -2.03 -10.58 14.88
N GLU A 207 -1.56 -9.43 14.37
CA GLU A 207 -0.86 -8.42 15.16
C GLU A 207 -1.75 -7.24 15.57
N ILE A 208 -3.00 -7.18 15.10
CA ILE A 208 -4.00 -6.23 15.61
C ILE A 208 -4.26 -6.56 17.09
N GLU A 209 -4.16 -5.55 17.95
CA GLU A 209 -4.65 -5.67 19.31
C GLU A 209 -6.14 -5.32 19.33
N TRP A 210 -6.97 -6.33 19.45
CA TRP A 210 -8.43 -6.18 19.53
C TRP A 210 -8.87 -5.79 20.93
N LYS A 211 -9.93 -5.00 21.03
CA LYS A 211 -10.60 -4.73 22.30
C LYS A 211 -11.11 -6.05 22.88
N ASN A 212 -10.76 -6.29 24.15
CA ASN A 212 -11.05 -7.54 24.85
C ASN A 212 -10.32 -8.79 24.30
N GLY A 213 -9.32 -8.61 23.42
CA GLY A 213 -8.48 -9.70 22.90
C GLY A 213 -9.19 -10.67 21.95
N VAL A 214 -10.35 -10.30 21.40
CA VAL A 214 -11.13 -11.13 20.47
C VAL A 214 -11.36 -10.34 19.18
N PRO A 215 -11.08 -10.92 18.00
CA PRO A 215 -11.37 -10.24 16.75
C PRO A 215 -12.86 -9.90 16.58
N ALA A 216 -13.14 -8.64 16.25
CA ALA A 216 -14.48 -8.08 16.13
C ALA A 216 -14.62 -7.20 14.87
N PRO A 217 -14.43 -7.77 13.65
CA PRO A 217 -14.46 -7.02 12.40
C PRO A 217 -15.80 -6.32 12.15
N GLU A 218 -16.90 -6.80 12.74
CA GLU A 218 -18.23 -6.19 12.66
C GLU A 218 -18.33 -4.83 13.36
N LEU A 219 -17.33 -4.46 14.17
CA LEU A 219 -17.17 -3.15 14.78
C LEU A 219 -16.19 -2.25 14.00
N GLY A 220 -15.45 -2.82 13.06
CA GLY A 220 -14.41 -2.14 12.28
C GLY A 220 -13.33 -1.54 13.17
N PHE A 221 -12.93 -0.30 12.88
CA PHE A 221 -11.92 0.40 13.67
C PHE A 221 -12.31 0.53 15.16
N GLN A 222 -13.61 0.59 15.49
CA GLN A 222 -14.06 0.68 16.87
C GLN A 222 -13.74 -0.58 17.70
N GLY A 223 -13.52 -1.72 17.04
CA GLY A 223 -13.10 -2.97 17.68
C GLY A 223 -11.60 -3.04 17.97
N ILE A 224 -10.81 -2.10 17.46
CA ILE A 224 -9.34 -2.12 17.55
C ILE A 224 -8.88 -1.26 18.74
N GLU A 225 -8.01 -1.82 19.58
CA GLU A 225 -7.28 -1.11 20.62
C GLU A 225 -5.98 -0.52 20.06
N ARG A 226 -5.25 -1.31 19.26
CA ARG A 226 -4.02 -0.87 18.56
C ARG A 226 -3.95 -1.48 17.16
N LEU A 227 -3.65 -0.63 16.18
CA LEU A 227 -3.38 -1.07 14.81
C LEU A 227 -2.16 -2.00 14.76
N ALA A 228 -2.16 -2.94 13.82
CA ALA A 228 -1.00 -3.77 13.56
C ALA A 228 0.12 -2.93 12.93
N PRO A 229 1.40 -3.23 13.23
CA PRO A 229 2.50 -2.68 12.47
C PRO A 229 2.51 -3.29 11.06
N THR A 230 3.02 -2.52 10.11
CA THR A 230 3.46 -3.05 8.81
C THR A 230 4.98 -3.18 8.87
N HIS A 231 5.53 -4.34 8.54
CA HIS A 231 6.98 -4.58 8.63
C HIS A 231 7.65 -4.23 7.32
N THR A 232 8.78 -3.53 7.39
CA THR A 232 9.65 -3.34 6.22
C THR A 232 10.55 -4.56 6.11
N ILE A 233 10.48 -5.26 4.98
CA ILE A 233 11.25 -6.50 4.75
C ILE A 233 12.40 -6.26 3.76
N GLY A 234 12.31 -5.24 2.92
CA GLY A 234 13.39 -4.88 2.01
C GLY A 234 13.21 -3.50 1.41
N TYR A 235 14.28 -2.99 0.81
CA TYR A 235 14.23 -1.80 -0.01
C TYR A 235 15.32 -1.84 -1.08
N TYR A 236 15.09 -1.15 -2.18
CA TYR A 236 16.06 -0.93 -3.25
C TYR A 236 16.10 0.56 -3.57
N LEU A 237 17.28 1.17 -3.47
CA LEU A 237 17.52 2.53 -3.93
C LEU A 237 18.27 2.44 -5.26
N PRO A 238 17.75 3.03 -6.35
CA PRO A 238 18.49 3.10 -7.61
C PRO A 238 19.80 3.88 -7.44
N ALA A 239 20.89 3.17 -7.15
CA ALA A 239 22.23 3.73 -6.95
C ALA A 239 23.05 3.78 -8.25
N GLY A 240 22.44 3.36 -9.37
CA GLY A 240 23.11 3.16 -10.64
C GLY A 240 24.00 1.92 -10.64
N PRO A 241 24.53 1.53 -11.80
CA PRO A 241 25.25 0.28 -11.93
C PRO A 241 26.60 0.30 -11.20
N GLU A 242 26.97 -0.81 -10.55
CA GLU A 242 28.20 -0.92 -9.76
C GLU A 242 29.49 -0.67 -10.57
N TRP A 243 29.44 -0.87 -11.90
CA TRP A 243 30.57 -0.63 -12.80
C TRP A 243 30.75 0.85 -13.18
N SER A 244 29.90 1.73 -12.70
CA SER A 244 29.93 3.16 -13.00
C SER A 244 30.60 3.96 -11.87
N ASP A 245 31.74 4.58 -12.17
CA ASP A 245 32.46 5.44 -11.21
C ASP A 245 31.68 6.71 -10.84
N ASN A 246 30.77 7.16 -11.72
CA ASN A 246 29.92 8.32 -11.50
C ASN A 246 28.52 8.12 -12.11
N ALA A 247 27.75 7.21 -11.51
CA ALA A 247 26.44 6.83 -12.02
C ALA A 247 25.46 8.00 -12.16
N SER A 248 25.55 9.02 -11.30
CA SER A 248 24.68 10.20 -11.40
C SER A 248 24.91 10.98 -12.69
N ALA A 249 26.17 11.15 -13.10
CA ALA A 249 26.49 11.79 -14.37
C ALA A 249 26.15 10.89 -15.58
N ASP A 250 26.50 9.61 -15.50
CA ASP A 250 26.37 8.66 -16.62
C ASP A 250 24.91 8.35 -16.93
N MET A 251 24.04 8.32 -15.92
CA MET A 251 22.61 8.07 -16.06
C MET A 251 21.78 9.37 -16.08
N GLY A 252 22.43 10.53 -15.99
CA GLY A 252 21.78 11.84 -16.06
C GLY A 252 20.78 12.08 -14.94
N TYR A 253 21.16 11.83 -13.68
CA TYR A 253 20.26 11.97 -12.53
C TYR A 253 19.68 13.38 -12.40
N ASP A 254 20.44 14.40 -12.83
CA ASP A 254 20.04 15.80 -12.83
C ASP A 254 19.22 16.21 -14.09
N MET A 255 18.92 15.25 -14.99
CA MET A 255 18.17 15.47 -16.22
C MET A 255 16.68 15.17 -16.09
N ALA A 256 16.22 14.75 -14.90
CA ALA A 256 14.80 14.62 -14.63
C ALA A 256 14.09 15.97 -14.84
N ASP A 257 12.83 15.90 -15.26
CA ASP A 257 12.05 17.12 -15.41
C ASP A 257 11.94 17.85 -14.07
N CYS A 258 11.96 19.17 -14.11
CA CYS A 258 11.96 19.97 -12.90
C CYS A 258 10.61 20.00 -12.17
N TRP A 259 9.52 19.51 -12.78
CA TRP A 259 8.32 19.19 -12.01
C TRP A 259 8.53 18.00 -11.06
N ALA A 260 9.48 17.12 -11.36
CA ALA A 260 9.93 15.99 -10.54
C ALA A 260 11.15 16.37 -9.68
N SER A 261 11.30 17.65 -9.32
CA SER A 261 12.43 18.18 -8.52
C SER A 261 13.82 18.07 -9.18
N CYS A 262 13.86 17.82 -10.50
CA CYS A 262 15.06 17.68 -11.33
C CYS A 262 16.08 16.64 -10.81
N MET A 263 15.65 15.65 -10.00
CA MET A 263 16.53 14.64 -9.41
C MET A 263 15.86 13.27 -9.43
N ILE A 264 16.66 12.21 -9.58
CA ILE A 264 16.23 10.81 -9.44
C ILE A 264 16.88 10.17 -8.19
N PRO A 265 16.39 9.02 -7.68
CA PRO A 265 15.41 8.12 -8.27
C PRO A 265 14.00 8.71 -8.30
N PHE A 266 13.33 8.68 -9.46
CA PHE A 266 11.92 9.04 -9.58
C PHE A 266 11.15 7.82 -10.12
N ASP A 267 10.97 6.84 -9.25
CA ASP A 267 10.37 5.56 -9.62
C ASP A 267 8.86 5.73 -9.81
N TRP A 268 8.42 5.58 -11.05
CA TRP A 268 7.05 5.84 -11.49
C TRP A 268 6.21 4.58 -11.61
N GLY A 269 6.80 3.50 -12.13
CA GLY A 269 6.10 2.25 -12.39
C GLY A 269 6.63 1.11 -11.53
N LEU A 270 5.73 0.24 -11.09
CA LEU A 270 6.09 -1.01 -10.44
C LEU A 270 5.19 -2.13 -10.92
N GLN A 271 5.76 -3.32 -11.11
CA GLN A 271 5.01 -4.55 -11.27
C GLN A 271 5.74 -5.71 -10.59
N PHE A 272 5.00 -6.50 -9.83
CA PHE A 272 5.48 -7.76 -9.26
C PHE A 272 5.18 -8.91 -10.24
N ASP A 273 6.17 -9.77 -10.42
CA ASP A 273 6.05 -11.02 -11.15
C ASP A 273 6.03 -12.18 -10.16
N PRO A 274 5.05 -13.09 -10.22
CA PRO A 274 4.95 -14.24 -9.31
C PRO A 274 6.16 -15.19 -9.30
N ARG A 275 7.13 -15.02 -10.20
CA ARG A 275 8.43 -15.70 -10.17
C ARG A 275 9.43 -15.05 -9.20
N GLY A 276 9.04 -14.01 -8.47
CA GLY A 276 9.86 -13.32 -7.47
C GLY A 276 10.58 -12.06 -7.98
N PHE A 277 10.16 -11.49 -9.11
CA PHE A 277 10.81 -10.30 -9.69
C PHE A 277 9.94 -9.07 -9.50
N VAL A 278 10.58 -7.94 -9.21
CA VAL A 278 9.95 -6.62 -9.21
C VAL A 278 10.54 -5.81 -10.36
N PHE A 279 9.68 -5.44 -11.30
CA PHE A 279 10.02 -4.56 -12.42
C PHE A 279 9.72 -3.12 -12.01
N ILE A 280 10.73 -2.27 -12.12
CA ILE A 280 10.68 -0.88 -11.66
C ILE A 280 10.95 0.02 -12.85
N SER A 281 10.03 0.94 -13.15
CA SER A 281 10.22 1.96 -14.17
C SER A 281 10.61 3.27 -13.51
N GLU A 282 11.81 3.75 -13.81
CA GLU A 282 12.30 5.07 -13.42
C GLU A 282 12.25 6.00 -14.65
N MET A 283 11.90 7.27 -14.42
CA MET A 283 11.57 8.20 -15.51
C MET A 283 12.71 8.49 -16.49
N VAL A 284 13.98 8.40 -16.07
CA VAL A 284 15.14 8.84 -16.88
C VAL A 284 16.04 7.66 -17.25
N SER A 285 16.37 6.83 -16.27
CA SER A 285 17.37 5.78 -16.33
C SER A 285 16.85 4.44 -16.87
N GLY A 286 15.52 4.27 -16.95
CA GLY A 286 14.89 3.14 -17.62
C GLY A 286 14.25 2.13 -16.65
N VAL A 287 14.41 0.84 -16.95
CA VAL A 287 13.76 -0.24 -16.19
C VAL A 287 14.79 -1.04 -15.40
N TYR A 288 14.56 -1.15 -14.09
CA TYR A 288 15.29 -2.04 -13.20
C TYR A 288 14.49 -3.31 -12.95
N VAL A 289 15.19 -4.42 -12.75
CA VAL A 289 14.61 -5.69 -12.32
C VAL A 289 15.35 -6.09 -11.07
N VAL A 290 14.61 -6.25 -9.97
CA VAL A 290 15.17 -6.67 -8.69
C VAL A 290 14.46 -7.95 -8.23
N GLN A 291 15.21 -8.80 -7.53
CA GLN A 291 14.69 -9.99 -6.87
C GLN A 291 14.97 -9.84 -5.38
N PHE A 292 13.93 -9.99 -4.55
CA PHE A 292 14.08 -9.96 -3.09
C PHE A 292 14.40 -11.37 -2.59
N ASP A 293 15.30 -11.48 -1.62
CA ASP A 293 15.75 -12.77 -1.08
C ASP A 293 14.57 -13.58 -0.49
N GLU A 294 13.61 -12.90 0.13
CA GLU A 294 12.43 -13.50 0.74
C GLU A 294 11.45 -14.12 -0.28
N ASP A 295 11.44 -13.62 -1.52
CA ASP A 295 10.59 -14.10 -2.62
C ASP A 295 11.37 -14.85 -3.70
N TYR A 296 12.61 -15.24 -3.38
CA TYR A 296 13.47 -15.94 -4.31
C TYR A 296 12.89 -17.31 -4.68
N ASP A 297 12.66 -17.52 -5.98
CA ASP A 297 12.35 -18.83 -6.53
C ASP A 297 13.61 -19.42 -7.18
N PRO A 298 14.19 -20.52 -6.64
CA PRO A 298 15.39 -21.13 -7.20
C PRO A 298 15.21 -21.67 -8.63
N ARG A 299 13.98 -21.74 -9.13
CA ARG A 299 13.68 -22.10 -10.52
C ARG A 299 13.91 -20.94 -11.49
N PHE A 300 13.95 -19.70 -11.00
CA PHE A 300 14.01 -18.47 -11.79
C PHE A 300 15.02 -17.49 -11.16
N ASP A 301 16.29 -17.64 -11.53
CA ASP A 301 17.40 -16.77 -11.11
C ASP A 301 17.63 -15.61 -12.12
N TYR A 302 17.76 -14.37 -11.64
CA TYR A 302 18.01 -13.19 -12.52
C TYR A 302 18.64 -11.96 -11.82
N PRO A 303 19.67 -11.33 -12.42
CA PRO A 303 20.63 -11.98 -13.31
C PRO A 303 21.32 -13.11 -12.54
N PRO A 304 21.88 -14.15 -13.18
CA PRO A 304 22.60 -15.20 -12.45
C PRO A 304 23.58 -14.55 -11.47
N LEU A 305 23.27 -14.69 -10.18
CA LEU A 305 24.09 -14.12 -9.13
C LEU A 305 25.35 -14.98 -9.12
N TRP A 306 26.42 -14.43 -9.70
CA TRP A 306 27.75 -15.03 -9.81
C TRP A 306 27.87 -16.10 -10.90
N GLU A 307 28.61 -15.79 -11.98
CA GLU A 307 29.35 -16.86 -12.69
C GLU A 307 30.40 -17.37 -11.70
N ASP A 308 30.13 -18.52 -11.08
CA ASP A 308 31.19 -19.30 -10.44
C ASP A 308 32.21 -19.70 -11.55
N ASP A 309 33.45 -19.25 -11.34
CA ASP A 309 34.72 -19.62 -11.99
C ASP A 309 35.05 -19.09 -13.41
N LEU A 310 35.88 -18.02 -13.43
CA LEU A 310 36.95 -17.82 -14.43
C LEU A 310 38.34 -17.99 -13.79
#